data_AF-A0A955AB16-F1
#
_entry.id   AF-A0A955AB16-F1
#
_cell.length_a   1.000
_cell.length_b   1.000
_cell.length_c   1.000
_cell.angle_alpha   90.00
_cell.angle_beta   90.00
_cell.angle_gamma   90.00
#
_symmetry.space_group_name_H-M   'P 1'
#
loop_
_entity.id
_entity.type
_entity.pdbx_description
1 polymer ?
#
loop_
_entity_poly.entity_id
_entity_poly.type
_entity_poly.pdbx_seq_one_letter_code
_entity_poly.pdbx_strand_id
1 'polypeptide(L)'
;MTLLPESTNAVLAIDVAAILESPLAKSNHWSEPFDPKFAEQLTRLPPDAQRFVLATELGLDHLEPVWEFAALKVNHAVDVETLRADIDGRVDSLAGKRAVRTERESVIVPFRDNRLGLIRIAPRAWAALQVRHAETRSAPCIAPFLADAVVRAGGQTQIVIALNVEDALPMEVVRNTIARSTLLANSEVALDALAETFSSLQGFVLTVQVTDSMHGKLEMVFRNPPSLLSKFSKPLMLDLLASAGSSLPEFYQWQPSQVDNALAIEGELSIDGLRKLLSLLHYDVSDMVRSPEGTLARATKPVPHAS
;
A
#
# COMPACT_ATOMS: atom_id res chain seq x y z
N MET A 1 7.09 -14.45 -0.90
CA MET A 1 6.88 -13.16 -0.21
C MET A 1 7.30 -13.26 1.26
N THR A 2 8.53 -13.71 1.51
CA THR A 2 9.02 -14.06 2.86
C THR A 2 9.58 -12.86 3.64
N LEU A 3 9.52 -11.67 3.04
CA LEU A 3 10.18 -10.46 3.52
C LEU A 3 9.33 -9.66 4.53
N LEU A 4 8.06 -10.05 4.75
CA LEU A 4 7.12 -9.22 5.51
C LEU A 4 7.27 -9.44 7.03
N PRO A 5 7.45 -8.37 7.84
CA PRO A 5 7.58 -8.45 9.30
C PRO A 5 6.31 -8.95 9.99
N GLU A 6 6.44 -9.48 11.20
CA GLU A 6 5.31 -10.10 11.91
C GLU A 6 4.26 -9.12 12.41
N SER A 7 4.70 -7.94 12.86
CA SER A 7 3.79 -6.89 13.34
C SER A 7 3.08 -6.12 12.21
N THR A 8 3.15 -6.59 10.96
CA THR A 8 2.43 -5.98 9.84
C THR A 8 0.94 -5.98 10.13
N ASN A 9 0.32 -4.80 10.16
CA ASN A 9 -1.13 -4.65 10.22
C ASN A 9 -1.70 -4.00 8.95
N ALA A 10 -0.87 -3.44 8.06
CA ALA A 10 -1.32 -2.92 6.78
C ALA A 10 -0.39 -3.31 5.63
N VAL A 11 -0.98 -3.55 4.46
CA VAL A 11 -0.25 -3.92 3.23
C VAL A 11 -0.77 -3.14 2.03
N LEU A 12 0.13 -2.80 1.12
CA LEU A 12 -0.16 -2.37 -0.24
C LEU A 12 0.57 -3.34 -1.19
N ALA A 13 -0.18 -4.08 -2.01
CA ALA A 13 0.36 -5.00 -3.00
C ALA A 13 -0.04 -4.54 -4.40
N ILE A 14 0.93 -4.52 -5.32
CA ILE A 14 0.78 -4.01 -6.68
C ILE A 14 1.38 -5.02 -7.66
N ASP A 15 0.58 -5.45 -8.64
CA ASP A 15 1.03 -6.18 -9.82
C ASP A 15 1.42 -5.17 -10.91
N VAL A 16 2.67 -4.71 -10.84
CA VAL A 16 3.17 -3.60 -11.65
C VAL A 16 3.18 -3.96 -13.14
N ALA A 17 3.59 -5.19 -13.46
CA ALA A 17 3.62 -5.67 -14.84
C ALA A 17 2.22 -5.63 -15.46
N ALA A 18 1.21 -6.14 -14.75
CA ALA A 18 -0.17 -6.12 -15.24
C ALA A 18 -0.73 -4.69 -15.42
N ILE A 19 -0.36 -3.75 -14.54
CA ILE A 19 -0.74 -2.33 -14.72
C ILE A 19 -0.14 -1.78 -15.99
N LEU A 20 1.18 -1.92 -16.19
CA LEU A 20 1.87 -1.36 -17.35
C LEU A 20 1.40 -1.97 -18.68
N GLU A 21 0.88 -3.21 -18.65
CA GLU A 21 0.31 -3.87 -19.82
C GLU A 21 -1.14 -3.46 -20.12
N SER A 22 -1.84 -2.79 -19.20
CA SER A 22 -3.25 -2.40 -19.34
C SER A 22 -3.48 -1.40 -20.49
N PRO A 23 -4.67 -1.42 -21.13
CA PRO A 23 -5.04 -0.41 -22.12
C PRO A 23 -4.92 1.03 -21.61
N LEU A 24 -5.30 1.28 -20.35
CA LEU A 24 -5.18 2.58 -19.70
C LEU A 24 -3.72 3.03 -19.59
N ALA A 25 -2.81 2.14 -19.17
CA ALA A 25 -1.39 2.47 -19.07
C ALA A 25 -0.76 2.78 -20.43
N LYS A 26 -1.14 2.03 -21.47
CA LYS A 26 -0.65 2.24 -22.84
C LYS A 26 -1.16 3.55 -23.44
N SER A 27 -2.44 3.88 -23.25
CA SER A 27 -3.02 5.13 -23.76
C SER A 27 -2.45 6.37 -23.08
N ASN A 28 -1.96 6.22 -21.85
CA ASN A 28 -1.35 7.28 -21.06
C ASN A 28 0.19 7.20 -21.01
N HIS A 29 0.83 6.34 -21.81
CA HIS A 29 2.29 6.25 -21.90
C HIS A 29 3.02 6.01 -20.56
N TRP A 30 2.41 5.24 -19.65
CA TRP A 30 2.91 5.04 -18.28
C TRP A 30 4.27 4.34 -18.16
N SER A 31 4.71 3.64 -19.20
CA SER A 31 6.03 3.03 -19.26
C SER A 31 7.14 4.00 -19.69
N GLU A 32 6.80 5.22 -20.12
CA GLU A 32 7.77 6.19 -20.61
C GLU A 32 8.36 7.01 -19.44
N PRO A 33 9.69 7.14 -19.34
CA PRO A 33 10.37 7.76 -18.18
C PRO A 33 10.15 9.28 -18.01
N PHE A 34 9.24 9.92 -18.75
CA PHE A 34 9.17 11.38 -18.86
C PHE A 34 7.75 12.00 -18.90
N ASP A 35 6.70 11.35 -18.38
CA ASP A 35 5.43 12.07 -18.14
C ASP A 35 5.43 12.72 -16.74
N PRO A 36 5.60 14.05 -16.63
CA PRO A 36 5.62 14.75 -15.34
C PRO A 36 4.31 14.65 -14.56
N LYS A 37 3.16 14.36 -15.21
CA LYS A 37 1.86 14.25 -14.51
C LYS A 37 1.65 12.90 -13.82
N PHE A 38 2.40 11.88 -14.23
CA PHE A 38 2.31 10.53 -13.68
C PHE A 38 3.56 10.14 -12.88
N ALA A 39 4.74 10.61 -13.32
CA ALA A 39 6.02 10.53 -12.61
C ALA A 39 5.96 11.11 -11.19
N GLU A 40 4.97 11.97 -10.90
CA GLU A 40 4.86 12.52 -9.57
C GLU A 40 4.55 11.46 -8.50
N GLN A 41 3.67 10.44 -8.68
CA GLN A 41 3.24 9.67 -7.49
C GLN A 41 2.81 8.18 -7.66
N LEU A 42 2.45 7.67 -8.85
CA LEU A 42 2.08 6.24 -8.99
C LEU A 42 3.22 5.36 -9.54
N THR A 43 4.20 5.96 -10.24
CA THR A 43 5.26 5.28 -11.01
C THR A 43 6.68 5.66 -10.66
N ARG A 44 6.96 6.05 -9.42
CA ARG A 44 8.34 5.92 -8.91
C ARG A 44 8.69 4.47 -8.56
N LEU A 45 8.08 3.52 -9.27
CA LEU A 45 8.56 2.16 -9.37
C LEU A 45 9.40 2.08 -10.64
N PRO A 46 10.54 1.37 -10.62
CA PRO A 46 11.33 1.14 -11.83
C PRO A 46 10.46 0.59 -12.97
N PRO A 47 10.68 0.99 -14.24
CA PRO A 47 9.86 0.55 -15.37
C PRO A 47 9.93 -0.97 -15.62
N ASP A 48 10.92 -1.63 -15.02
CA ASP A 48 11.15 -3.07 -15.09
C ASP A 48 10.67 -3.82 -13.83
N ALA A 49 9.97 -3.12 -12.92
CA ALA A 49 9.32 -3.71 -11.78
C ALA A 49 8.18 -4.65 -12.21
N GLN A 50 8.17 -5.84 -11.61
CA GLN A 50 7.13 -6.85 -11.84
C GLN A 50 6.06 -6.79 -10.75
N ARG A 51 6.49 -6.69 -9.50
CA ARG A 51 5.62 -6.71 -8.33
C ARG A 51 6.19 -5.86 -7.22
N PHE A 52 5.32 -5.12 -6.55
CA PHE A 52 5.66 -4.28 -5.41
C PHE A 52 4.75 -4.61 -4.23
N VAL A 53 5.31 -4.74 -3.04
CA VAL A 53 4.56 -5.00 -1.82
C VAL A 53 5.14 -4.17 -0.70
N LEU A 54 4.37 -3.22 -0.18
CA LEU A 54 4.65 -2.52 1.07
C LEU A 54 3.94 -3.23 2.21
N ALA A 55 4.67 -3.46 3.30
CA ALA A 55 4.13 -3.80 4.60
C ALA A 55 4.50 -2.71 5.60
N THR A 56 3.58 -2.42 6.50
CA THR A 56 3.80 -1.46 7.57
C THR A 56 2.99 -1.86 8.81
N GLU A 57 3.41 -1.34 9.94
CA GLU A 57 2.60 -1.24 11.16
C GLU A 57 2.11 0.20 11.26
N LEU A 58 0.81 0.41 11.04
CA LEU A 58 0.14 1.69 11.21
C LEU A 58 -0.37 1.82 12.64
N GLY A 59 -0.02 2.91 13.30
CA GLY A 59 -0.69 3.32 14.53
C GLY A 59 -2.13 3.74 14.23
N LEU A 60 -3.12 3.03 14.78
CA LEU A 60 -4.53 3.23 14.40
C LEU A 60 -5.14 4.55 14.89
N ASP A 61 -4.50 5.22 15.86
CA ASP A 61 -4.96 6.51 16.38
C ASP A 61 -4.80 7.65 15.37
N HIS A 62 -3.73 7.61 14.57
CA HIS A 62 -3.34 8.68 13.63
C HIS A 62 -3.09 8.17 12.20
N LEU A 63 -3.18 6.86 11.98
CA LEU A 63 -2.84 6.19 10.72
C LEU A 63 -1.42 6.51 10.23
N GLU A 64 -0.49 6.65 11.17
CA GLU A 64 0.93 6.91 10.87
C GLU A 64 1.75 5.61 10.91
N PRO A 65 2.69 5.42 9.96
CA PRO A 65 3.56 4.25 9.96
C PRO A 65 4.58 4.31 11.10
N VAL A 66 4.64 3.25 11.89
CA VAL A 66 5.69 3.00 12.90
C VAL A 66 6.99 2.57 12.22
N TRP A 67 6.88 1.81 11.14
CA TRP A 67 7.97 1.40 10.26
C TRP A 67 7.40 1.06 8.88
N GLU A 68 8.25 1.09 7.86
CA GLU A 68 7.88 0.67 6.51
C GLU A 68 8.90 -0.35 5.97
N PHE A 69 8.39 -1.43 5.40
CA PHE A 69 9.17 -2.42 4.69
C PHE A 69 8.53 -2.68 3.33
N ALA A 70 9.22 -2.32 2.25
CA ALA A 70 8.78 -2.64 0.91
C ALA A 70 9.64 -3.74 0.28
N ALA A 71 8.99 -4.62 -0.47
CA ALA A 71 9.57 -5.67 -1.28
C ALA A 71 9.26 -5.40 -2.75
N LEU A 72 10.29 -5.20 -3.56
CA LEU A 72 10.17 -5.03 -5.01
C LEU A 72 10.80 -6.23 -5.71
N LYS A 73 10.12 -6.74 -6.75
CA LYS A 73 10.63 -7.74 -7.67
C LYS A 73 10.89 -7.09 -9.02
N VAL A 74 12.11 -7.19 -9.52
CA VAL A 74 12.52 -6.67 -10.84
C VAL A 74 12.91 -7.81 -11.78
N ASN A 75 12.96 -7.51 -13.09
CA ASN A 75 13.26 -8.51 -14.13
C ASN A 75 14.77 -8.71 -14.39
N HIS A 76 15.64 -7.87 -13.81
CA HIS A 76 17.09 -7.94 -13.97
C HIS A 76 17.82 -8.25 -12.64
N ALA A 77 19.05 -8.73 -12.73
CA ALA A 77 19.88 -8.95 -11.55
C ALA A 77 20.32 -7.60 -10.95
N VAL A 78 20.07 -7.41 -9.66
CA VAL A 78 20.44 -6.17 -8.97
C VAL A 78 21.90 -6.26 -8.50
N ASP A 79 22.74 -5.38 -9.03
CA ASP A 79 24.09 -5.12 -8.51
C ASP A 79 24.08 -3.89 -7.57
N VAL A 80 24.83 -3.97 -6.47
CA VAL A 80 24.87 -2.92 -5.44
C VAL A 80 25.54 -1.66 -5.95
N GLU A 81 26.55 -1.75 -6.82
CA GLU A 81 27.24 -0.56 -7.35
C GLU A 81 26.39 0.17 -8.38
N THR A 82 25.69 -0.58 -9.24
CA THR A 82 24.71 -0.02 -10.15
C THR A 82 23.58 0.66 -9.38
N LEU A 83 22.98 -0.04 -8.41
CA LEU A 83 21.92 0.51 -7.57
C LEU A 83 22.37 1.79 -6.85
N ARG A 84 23.59 1.80 -6.30
CA ARG A 84 24.19 2.97 -5.65
C ARG A 84 24.31 4.15 -6.60
N ALA A 85 24.74 3.92 -7.84
CA ALA A 85 24.87 4.96 -8.85
C ALA A 85 23.50 5.51 -9.29
N ASP A 86 22.49 4.64 -9.40
CA ASP A 86 21.15 5.01 -9.87
C ASP A 86 20.39 5.87 -8.86
N ILE A 87 20.53 5.58 -7.55
CA ILE A 87 19.80 6.28 -6.49
C ILE A 87 20.64 7.34 -5.75
N ASP A 88 21.84 7.64 -6.25
CA ASP A 88 22.85 8.51 -5.61
C ASP A 88 23.10 8.17 -4.13
N GLY A 89 23.15 6.87 -3.85
CA GLY A 89 23.28 6.34 -2.50
C GLY A 89 24.73 6.10 -2.07
N ARG A 90 24.89 5.60 -0.84
CA ARG A 90 26.17 5.15 -0.28
C ARG A 90 26.13 3.65 -0.03
N VAL A 91 27.20 2.93 -0.37
CA VAL A 91 27.33 1.51 0.01
C VAL A 91 27.33 1.41 1.53
N ASP A 92 26.54 0.48 2.05
CA ASP A 92 26.41 0.17 3.46
C ASP A 92 26.48 -1.35 3.67
N SER A 93 26.57 -1.78 4.93
CA SER A 93 26.40 -3.17 5.34
C SER A 93 25.30 -3.28 6.40
N LEU A 94 24.24 -4.02 6.09
CA LEU A 94 23.14 -4.29 7.02
C LEU A 94 23.00 -5.81 7.20
N ALA A 95 23.09 -6.27 8.45
CA ALA A 95 23.07 -7.70 8.79
C ALA A 95 24.08 -8.57 8.01
N GLY A 96 25.24 -8.00 7.64
CA GLY A 96 26.28 -8.70 6.86
C GLY A 96 26.02 -8.73 5.36
N LYS A 97 24.92 -8.12 4.89
CA LYS A 97 24.67 -7.91 3.45
C LYS A 97 25.15 -6.55 3.01
N ARG A 98 25.69 -6.50 1.79
CA ARG A 98 25.86 -5.25 1.07
C ARG A 98 24.49 -4.63 0.80
N ALA A 99 24.36 -3.35 1.12
CA ALA A 99 23.16 -2.57 0.97
C ALA A 99 23.52 -1.19 0.40
N VAL A 100 22.51 -0.43 0.00
CA VAL A 100 22.66 0.98 -0.36
C VAL A 100 21.82 1.81 0.61
N ARG A 101 22.42 2.82 1.21
CA ARG A 101 21.70 3.82 2.00
C ARG A 101 21.42 5.05 1.14
N THR A 102 20.19 5.50 1.12
CA THR A 102 19.78 6.72 0.41
C THR A 102 20.09 7.98 1.22
N GLU A 103 20.01 9.16 0.61
CA GLU A 103 20.17 10.44 1.32
C GLU A 103 19.10 10.66 2.40
N ARG A 104 17.93 10.03 2.25
CA ARG A 104 16.82 10.08 3.22
C ARG A 104 16.94 9.01 4.31
N GLU A 105 18.13 8.43 4.46
CA GLU A 105 18.48 7.40 5.44
C GLU A 105 17.68 6.09 5.32
N SER A 106 16.99 5.88 4.19
CA SER A 106 16.36 4.62 3.82
C SER A 106 17.43 3.60 3.44
N VAL A 107 17.18 2.32 3.70
CA VAL A 107 18.14 1.24 3.37
C VAL A 107 17.54 0.30 2.34
N ILE A 108 18.24 0.15 1.21
CA ILE A 108 17.89 -0.80 0.15
C ILE A 108 18.83 -2.00 0.21
N VAL A 109 18.24 -3.19 0.32
CA VAL A 109 18.96 -4.47 0.47
C VAL A 109 18.59 -5.38 -0.69
N PRO A 110 19.55 -5.75 -1.56
CA PRO A 110 19.32 -6.77 -2.56
C PRO A 110 19.22 -8.18 -1.94
N PHE A 111 18.26 -8.95 -2.44
CA PHE A 111 18.02 -10.35 -2.12
C PHE A 111 18.10 -11.20 -3.39
N ARG A 112 18.15 -12.54 -3.20
CA ARG A 112 18.08 -13.50 -4.30
C ARG A 112 16.79 -13.34 -5.10
N ASP A 113 16.82 -13.84 -6.34
CA ASP A 113 15.71 -13.83 -7.29
C ASP A 113 15.30 -12.40 -7.67
N ASN A 114 16.26 -11.50 -7.88
CA ASN A 114 16.03 -10.12 -8.34
C ASN A 114 15.03 -9.37 -7.45
N ARG A 115 15.18 -9.51 -6.13
CA ARG A 115 14.33 -8.84 -5.16
C ARG A 115 15.11 -7.75 -4.44
N LEU A 116 14.43 -6.65 -4.17
CA LEU A 116 14.92 -5.54 -3.35
C LEU A 116 14.02 -5.42 -2.13
N GLY A 117 14.64 -5.28 -0.95
CA GLY A 117 13.95 -4.76 0.23
C GLY A 117 14.29 -3.29 0.41
N LEU A 118 13.30 -2.45 0.64
CA LEU A 118 13.47 -1.07 1.08
C LEU A 118 12.93 -0.96 2.50
N ILE A 119 13.74 -0.39 3.40
CA ILE A 119 13.37 -0.22 4.81
C ILE A 119 13.44 1.26 5.15
N ARG A 120 12.37 1.80 5.74
CA ARG A 120 12.21 3.20 6.12
C ARG A 120 11.58 3.33 7.51
N ILE A 121 11.79 4.48 8.14
CA ILE A 121 11.18 4.86 9.44
C ILE A 121 11.46 3.79 10.52
N ALA A 122 12.59 3.09 10.45
CA ALA A 122 12.87 1.95 11.31
C ALA A 122 14.23 2.06 12.00
N PRO A 123 14.35 1.68 13.30
CA PRO A 123 15.64 1.55 13.95
C PRO A 123 16.54 0.56 13.20
N ARG A 124 17.82 0.90 13.02
CA ARG A 124 18.78 0.07 12.28
C ARG A 124 18.89 -1.37 12.79
N ALA A 125 18.82 -1.57 14.10
CA ALA A 125 18.86 -2.90 14.71
C ALA A 125 17.61 -3.73 14.34
N TRP A 126 16.44 -3.10 14.32
CA TRP A 126 15.20 -3.73 13.85
C TRP A 126 15.29 -4.06 12.35
N ALA A 127 15.80 -3.13 11.53
CA ALA A 127 16.00 -3.36 10.10
C ALA A 127 16.94 -4.55 9.85
N ALA A 128 18.05 -4.63 10.59
CA ALA A 128 18.97 -5.76 10.52
C ALA A 128 18.31 -7.10 10.89
N LEU A 129 17.42 -7.11 11.88
CA LEU A 129 16.66 -8.31 12.26
C LEU A 129 15.73 -8.75 11.11
N GLN A 130 14.99 -7.82 10.50
CA GLN A 130 14.11 -8.16 9.38
C GLN A 130 14.88 -8.70 8.17
N VAL A 131 16.06 -8.13 7.87
CA VAL A 131 16.94 -8.66 6.81
C VAL A 131 17.38 -10.10 7.10
N ARG A 132 17.69 -10.45 8.35
CA ARG A 132 18.04 -11.85 8.72
C ARG A 132 16.84 -12.78 8.57
N HIS A 133 15.66 -12.36 9.03
CA HIS A 133 14.43 -13.14 8.90
C HIS A 133 14.06 -13.40 7.44
N ALA A 134 14.20 -12.38 6.60
CA ALA A 134 13.96 -12.45 5.15
C ALA A 134 14.77 -13.54 4.44
N GLU A 135 15.96 -13.88 4.94
CA GLU A 135 16.83 -14.92 4.35
C GLU A 135 16.48 -16.34 4.78
N THR A 136 16.01 -16.50 6.02
CA THR A 136 15.81 -17.82 6.63
C THR A 136 14.37 -18.31 6.53
N ARG A 137 13.40 -17.40 6.35
CA ARG A 137 11.99 -17.75 6.26
C ARG A 137 11.62 -18.29 4.88
N SER A 138 10.81 -19.35 4.89
CA SER A 138 10.20 -19.94 3.69
C SER A 138 8.78 -19.42 3.40
N ALA A 139 8.13 -18.79 4.40
CA ALA A 139 6.79 -18.23 4.27
C ALA A 139 6.69 -16.82 4.90
N PRO A 140 5.74 -15.97 4.44
CA PRO A 140 5.38 -14.74 5.16
C PRO A 140 4.92 -15.09 6.58
N CYS A 141 5.26 -14.24 7.55
CA CYS A 141 4.84 -14.41 8.93
C CYS A 141 3.87 -13.28 9.32
N ILE A 142 2.82 -13.07 8.54
CA ILE A 142 1.82 -12.02 8.78
C ILE A 142 0.46 -12.66 9.04
N ALA A 143 -0.49 -11.87 9.54
CA ALA A 143 -1.87 -12.32 9.74
C ALA A 143 -2.43 -12.95 8.44
N PRO A 144 -3.15 -14.09 8.50
CA PRO A 144 -3.72 -14.74 7.32
C PRO A 144 -4.57 -13.80 6.45
N PHE A 145 -5.35 -12.92 7.09
CA PHE A 145 -6.12 -11.87 6.43
C PHE A 145 -5.27 -11.01 5.47
N LEU A 146 -4.08 -10.59 5.90
CA LEU A 146 -3.17 -9.78 5.08
C LEU A 146 -2.42 -10.61 4.04
N ALA A 147 -2.09 -11.86 4.36
CA ALA A 147 -1.50 -12.79 3.40
C ALA A 147 -2.46 -13.05 2.22
N ASP A 148 -3.74 -13.24 2.50
CA ASP A 148 -4.77 -13.42 1.48
C ASP A 148 -4.92 -12.16 0.63
N ALA A 149 -4.97 -10.97 1.25
CA ALA A 149 -5.03 -9.70 0.53
C ALA A 149 -3.84 -9.52 -0.43
N VAL A 150 -2.64 -9.86 0.03
CA VAL A 150 -1.42 -9.85 -0.78
C VAL A 150 -1.52 -10.77 -2.00
N VAL A 151 -2.09 -11.97 -1.83
CA VAL A 151 -2.24 -12.95 -2.93
C VAL A 151 -3.28 -12.50 -3.95
N ARG A 152 -4.30 -11.73 -3.53
CA ARG A 152 -5.30 -11.12 -4.44
C ARG A 152 -4.68 -10.16 -5.45
N ALA A 153 -3.50 -9.59 -5.18
CA ALA A 153 -2.77 -8.80 -6.18
C ALA A 153 -2.18 -9.74 -7.26
N GLY A 154 -2.88 -9.84 -8.38
CA GLY A 154 -2.57 -10.68 -9.53
C GLY A 154 -3.79 -10.99 -10.39
N GLY A 155 -3.56 -11.30 -11.66
CA GLY A 155 -4.65 -11.63 -12.59
C GLY A 155 -5.52 -10.41 -12.91
N GLN A 156 -6.77 -10.41 -12.43
CA GLN A 156 -7.75 -9.35 -12.70
C GLN A 156 -7.65 -8.16 -11.74
N THR A 157 -6.98 -8.31 -10.61
CA THR A 157 -6.81 -7.24 -9.61
C THR A 157 -5.35 -6.83 -9.54
N GLN A 158 -5.07 -5.57 -9.84
CA GLN A 158 -3.70 -5.08 -9.95
C GLN A 158 -3.22 -4.36 -8.69
N ILE A 159 -4.13 -3.77 -7.91
CA ILE A 159 -3.77 -3.08 -6.66
C ILE A 159 -4.64 -3.63 -5.53
N VAL A 160 -4.00 -3.92 -4.40
CA VAL A 160 -4.70 -4.27 -3.17
C VAL A 160 -4.11 -3.46 -2.03
N ILE A 161 -4.98 -2.79 -1.27
CA ILE A 161 -4.65 -2.19 0.02
C ILE A 161 -5.45 -2.94 1.07
N ALA A 162 -4.82 -3.39 2.14
CA ALA A 162 -5.54 -4.00 3.25
C ALA A 162 -5.03 -3.51 4.59
N LEU A 163 -5.96 -3.35 5.53
CA LEU A 163 -5.72 -2.97 6.93
C LEU A 163 -6.39 -4.01 7.83
N ASN A 164 -5.59 -4.67 8.65
CA ASN A 164 -6.05 -5.55 9.71
C ASN A 164 -6.32 -4.72 10.97
N VAL A 165 -7.56 -4.81 11.47
CA VAL A 165 -7.99 -4.18 12.74
C VAL A 165 -8.56 -5.22 13.71
N GLU A 166 -8.31 -6.50 13.45
CA GLU A 166 -8.70 -7.60 14.33
C GLU A 166 -8.12 -7.35 15.74
N ASP A 167 -9.00 -7.45 16.74
CA ASP A 167 -8.71 -7.21 18.16
C ASP A 167 -8.15 -5.81 18.50
N ALA A 168 -8.22 -4.85 17.57
CA ALA A 168 -7.74 -3.48 17.79
C ALA A 168 -8.74 -2.59 18.53
N LEU A 169 -10.03 -2.93 18.49
CA LEU A 169 -11.11 -2.11 19.04
C LEU A 169 -11.68 -2.74 20.32
N PRO A 170 -11.51 -2.12 21.50
CA PRO A 170 -12.13 -2.60 22.72
C PRO A 170 -13.67 -2.58 22.61
N MET A 171 -14.33 -3.66 23.07
CA MET A 171 -15.80 -3.79 22.97
C MET A 171 -16.56 -2.62 23.60
N GLU A 172 -16.04 -2.04 24.68
CA GLU A 172 -16.65 -0.85 25.31
C GLU A 172 -16.60 0.38 24.40
N VAL A 173 -15.48 0.58 23.70
CA VAL A 173 -15.33 1.67 22.71
C VAL A 173 -16.32 1.47 21.57
N VAL A 174 -16.43 0.24 21.06
CA VAL A 174 -17.38 -0.12 20.00
C VAL A 174 -18.82 0.19 20.42
N ARG A 175 -19.25 -0.28 21.61
CA ARG A 175 -20.59 0.00 22.16
C ARG A 175 -20.87 1.50 22.26
N ASN A 176 -19.94 2.24 22.84
CA ASN A 176 -20.09 3.68 23.03
C ASN A 176 -20.17 4.43 21.68
N THR A 177 -19.43 4.00 20.67
CA THR A 177 -19.48 4.57 19.33
C THR A 177 -20.81 4.26 18.64
N ILE A 178 -21.30 3.03 18.70
CA ILE A 178 -22.61 2.65 18.14
C ILE A 178 -23.74 3.42 18.81
N ALA A 179 -23.73 3.54 20.15
CA ALA A 179 -24.76 4.25 20.90
C ALA A 179 -24.85 5.76 20.54
N ARG A 180 -23.74 6.34 20.07
CA ARG A 180 -23.68 7.75 19.61
C ARG A 180 -23.95 7.91 18.12
N SER A 181 -24.01 6.82 17.35
CA SER A 181 -24.20 6.86 15.90
C SER A 181 -25.64 7.25 15.57
N THR A 182 -25.83 8.38 14.91
CA THR A 182 -27.14 8.79 14.37
C THR A 182 -27.65 7.84 13.28
N LEU A 183 -26.72 7.16 12.60
CA LEU A 183 -26.98 6.20 11.54
C LEU A 183 -27.61 4.91 12.09
N LEU A 184 -27.14 4.47 13.25
CA LEU A 184 -27.62 3.24 13.92
C LEU A 184 -28.65 3.51 15.03
N ALA A 185 -28.83 4.77 15.44
CA ALA A 185 -29.76 5.18 16.51
C ALA A 185 -31.22 4.77 16.26
N ASN A 186 -31.63 4.69 15.00
CA ASN A 186 -32.99 4.28 14.60
C ASN A 186 -33.07 2.81 14.17
N SER A 187 -32.02 2.02 14.39
CA SER A 187 -32.09 0.59 14.09
C SER A 187 -32.94 -0.12 15.15
N GLU A 188 -33.80 -1.05 14.72
CA GLU A 188 -34.54 -1.94 15.63
C GLU A 188 -33.63 -3.02 16.25
N VAL A 189 -32.32 -2.98 15.95
CA VAL A 189 -31.35 -4.00 16.33
C VAL A 189 -30.80 -3.68 17.72
N ALA A 190 -30.73 -4.68 18.59
CA ALA A 190 -30.16 -4.53 19.92
C ALA A 190 -28.68 -4.08 19.84
N LEU A 191 -28.31 -3.11 20.69
CA LEU A 191 -26.95 -2.55 20.76
C LEU A 191 -25.88 -3.64 20.93
N ASP A 192 -26.15 -4.65 21.76
CA ASP A 192 -25.21 -5.74 22.00
C ASP A 192 -24.98 -6.60 20.75
N ALA A 193 -26.02 -6.86 19.95
CA ALA A 193 -25.89 -7.63 18.71
C ALA A 193 -25.11 -6.85 17.64
N LEU A 194 -25.29 -5.53 17.57
CA LEU A 194 -24.47 -4.67 16.73
C LEU A 194 -23.01 -4.67 17.20
N ALA A 195 -22.78 -4.50 18.51
CA ALA A 195 -21.44 -4.50 19.08
C ALA A 195 -20.71 -5.83 18.85
N GLU A 196 -21.39 -6.97 18.97
CA GLU A 196 -20.84 -8.28 18.64
C GLU A 196 -20.48 -8.40 17.16
N THR A 197 -21.34 -7.90 16.26
CA THR A 197 -21.05 -7.86 14.83
C THR A 197 -19.79 -7.04 14.53
N PHE A 198 -19.69 -5.82 15.07
CA PHE A 198 -18.50 -4.97 14.91
C PHE A 198 -17.25 -5.57 15.57
N SER A 199 -17.39 -6.30 16.68
CA SER A 199 -16.27 -7.02 17.32
C SER A 199 -15.77 -8.21 16.49
N SER A 200 -16.50 -8.61 15.46
CA SER A 200 -16.07 -9.61 14.49
C SER A 200 -15.36 -9.02 13.26
N LEU A 201 -15.21 -7.69 13.19
CA LEU A 201 -14.47 -7.01 12.12
C LEU A 201 -13.01 -7.46 12.12
N GLN A 202 -12.55 -7.99 10.99
CA GLN A 202 -11.15 -8.34 10.77
C GLN A 202 -10.39 -7.17 10.16
N GLY A 203 -10.99 -6.46 9.20
CA GLY A 203 -10.25 -5.47 8.46
C GLY A 203 -10.98 -4.86 7.29
N PHE A 204 -10.23 -4.03 6.58
CA PHE A 204 -10.64 -3.37 5.35
C PHE A 204 -9.76 -3.85 4.20
N VAL A 205 -10.36 -4.06 3.03
CA VAL A 205 -9.63 -4.38 1.80
C VAL A 205 -10.15 -3.51 0.67
N LEU A 206 -9.28 -2.69 0.08
CA LEU A 206 -9.52 -2.03 -1.20
C LEU A 206 -8.83 -2.84 -2.29
N THR A 207 -9.57 -3.21 -3.32
CA THR A 207 -9.03 -3.77 -4.56
C THR A 207 -9.27 -2.81 -5.72
N VAL A 208 -8.33 -2.75 -6.65
CA VAL A 208 -8.46 -1.95 -7.88
C VAL A 208 -8.10 -2.82 -9.07
N GLN A 209 -9.01 -2.83 -10.04
CA GLN A 209 -8.83 -3.41 -11.36
C GLN A 209 -8.48 -2.28 -12.33
N VAL A 210 -7.41 -2.45 -13.10
CA VAL A 210 -6.89 -1.47 -14.06
C VAL A 210 -6.98 -2.09 -15.44
N THR A 211 -7.93 -1.60 -16.24
CA THR A 211 -8.20 -2.09 -17.60
C THR A 211 -8.10 -0.94 -18.60
N ASP A 212 -9.17 -0.58 -19.30
CA ASP A 212 -9.31 0.68 -20.02
C ASP A 212 -9.75 1.84 -19.10
N SER A 213 -10.33 1.49 -17.96
CA SER A 213 -10.69 2.34 -16.83
C SER A 213 -10.25 1.67 -15.52
N MET A 214 -10.38 2.37 -14.39
CA MET A 214 -10.13 1.79 -13.08
C MET A 214 -11.44 1.54 -12.34
N HIS A 215 -11.59 0.33 -11.82
CA HIS A 215 -12.71 -0.06 -10.99
C HIS A 215 -12.22 -0.43 -9.59
N GLY A 216 -12.75 0.22 -8.57
CA GLY A 216 -12.42 -0.01 -7.18
C GLY A 216 -13.52 -0.76 -6.45
N LYS A 217 -13.12 -1.63 -5.53
CA LYS A 217 -14.03 -2.26 -4.55
C LYS A 217 -13.41 -2.17 -3.18
N LEU A 218 -14.11 -1.51 -2.26
CA LEU A 218 -13.76 -1.44 -0.85
C LEU A 218 -14.63 -2.43 -0.08
N GLU A 219 -14.01 -3.22 0.79
CA GLU A 219 -14.65 -4.26 1.57
C GLU A 219 -14.36 -4.04 3.05
N MET A 220 -15.37 -4.18 3.89
CA MET A 220 -15.28 -4.35 5.32
C MET A 220 -15.52 -5.82 5.63
N VAL A 221 -14.48 -6.52 6.09
CA VAL A 221 -14.45 -7.98 6.18
C VAL A 221 -14.60 -8.42 7.63
N PHE A 222 -15.51 -9.34 7.88
CA PHE A 222 -15.84 -9.85 9.20
C PHE A 222 -15.53 -11.36 9.31
N ARG A 223 -15.37 -11.84 10.55
CA ARG A 223 -15.27 -13.28 10.83
C ARG A 223 -16.59 -14.02 10.55
N ASN A 224 -17.72 -13.34 10.81
CA ASN A 224 -19.07 -13.88 10.63
C ASN A 224 -19.88 -12.99 9.68
N PRO A 225 -20.89 -13.54 8.96
CA PRO A 225 -21.75 -12.75 8.09
C PRO A 225 -22.38 -11.54 8.81
N PRO A 226 -22.15 -10.30 8.35
CA PRO A 226 -22.63 -9.08 9.02
C PRO A 226 -24.08 -8.74 8.63
N SER A 227 -24.98 -9.72 8.66
CA SER A 227 -26.36 -9.61 8.15
C SER A 227 -27.20 -8.52 8.81
N LEU A 228 -26.84 -8.11 10.04
CA LEU A 228 -27.49 -7.02 10.75
C LEU A 228 -27.14 -5.63 10.18
N LEU A 229 -26.03 -5.53 9.46
CA LEU A 229 -25.48 -4.27 8.93
C LEU A 229 -25.73 -4.10 7.43
N SER A 230 -26.29 -5.09 6.72
CA SER A 230 -26.46 -5.08 5.27
C SER A 230 -27.18 -3.83 4.75
N LYS A 231 -28.25 -3.43 5.43
CA LYS A 231 -29.05 -2.23 5.10
C LYS A 231 -28.29 -0.92 5.30
N PHE A 232 -27.24 -0.94 6.11
CA PHE A 232 -26.42 0.20 6.48
C PHE A 232 -25.04 0.19 5.83
N SER A 233 -24.71 -0.82 5.01
CA SER A 233 -23.40 -1.04 4.39
C SER A 233 -22.77 0.23 3.83
N LYS A 234 -23.38 0.84 2.80
CA LYS A 234 -22.85 2.06 2.18
C LYS A 234 -22.83 3.27 3.13
N PRO A 235 -23.94 3.63 3.80
CA PRO A 235 -23.92 4.74 4.75
C PRO A 235 -22.83 4.60 5.83
N LEU A 236 -22.65 3.39 6.38
CA LEU A 236 -21.65 3.09 7.40
C LEU A 236 -20.22 3.25 6.85
N MET A 237 -19.94 2.70 5.66
CA MET A 237 -18.62 2.84 5.05
C MET A 237 -18.30 4.30 4.74
N LEU A 238 -19.27 5.08 4.24
CA LEU A 238 -19.08 6.50 3.98
C LEU A 238 -18.80 7.31 5.26
N ASP A 239 -19.50 7.00 6.35
CA ASP A 239 -19.29 7.65 7.65
C ASP A 239 -17.90 7.35 8.22
N LEU A 240 -17.45 6.09 8.12
CA LEU A 240 -16.10 5.68 8.52
C LEU A 240 -15.02 6.36 7.67
N LEU A 241 -15.18 6.38 6.36
CA LEU A 241 -14.24 7.04 5.44
C LEU A 241 -14.16 8.55 5.68
N ALA A 242 -15.29 9.20 5.94
CA ALA A 242 -15.34 10.61 6.30
C ALA A 242 -14.60 10.87 7.63
N SER A 243 -14.84 10.03 8.63
CA SER A 243 -14.17 10.11 9.94
C SER A 243 -12.66 9.89 9.83
N ALA A 244 -12.22 9.04 8.92
CA ALA A 244 -10.81 8.79 8.61
C ALA A 244 -10.19 9.83 7.65
N GLY A 245 -10.88 10.92 7.31
CA GLY A 245 -10.37 11.94 6.37
C GLY A 245 -10.15 11.43 4.94
N SER A 246 -10.74 10.28 4.61
CA SER A 246 -10.48 9.48 3.41
C SER A 246 -11.65 9.50 2.42
N SER A 247 -12.58 10.46 2.57
CA SER A 247 -13.76 10.55 1.71
C SER A 247 -13.41 10.97 0.29
N LEU A 248 -13.88 10.17 -0.67
CA LEU A 248 -13.81 10.46 -2.10
C LEU A 248 -15.21 10.74 -2.66
N PRO A 249 -15.38 11.75 -3.54
CA PRO A 249 -16.65 12.01 -4.23
C PRO A 249 -17.23 10.76 -4.93
N GLU A 250 -16.36 9.92 -5.47
CA GLU A 250 -16.72 8.69 -6.19
C GLU A 250 -17.46 7.69 -5.29
N PHE A 251 -17.11 7.59 -4.00
CA PHE A 251 -17.74 6.65 -3.07
C PHE A 251 -19.24 6.87 -2.88
N TYR A 252 -19.71 8.11 -3.08
CA TYR A 252 -21.15 8.40 -3.05
C TYR A 252 -21.90 7.78 -4.23
N GLN A 253 -21.23 7.48 -5.33
CA GLN A 253 -21.80 6.86 -6.53
C GLN A 253 -21.63 5.34 -6.55
N TRP A 254 -20.67 4.80 -5.78
CA TRP A 254 -20.40 3.38 -5.67
C TRP A 254 -21.62 2.60 -5.15
N GLN A 255 -21.82 1.39 -5.68
CA GLN A 255 -22.97 0.57 -5.34
C GLN A 255 -22.64 -0.35 -4.17
N PRO A 256 -23.53 -0.50 -3.17
CA PRO A 256 -23.33 -1.46 -2.10
C PRO A 256 -23.51 -2.89 -2.61
N SER A 257 -22.70 -3.79 -2.10
CA SER A 257 -22.89 -5.24 -2.22
C SER A 257 -22.56 -5.93 -0.90
N GLN A 258 -23.08 -7.13 -0.71
CA GLN A 258 -22.66 -8.01 0.37
C GLN A 258 -22.29 -9.35 -0.24
N VAL A 259 -21.09 -9.82 0.08
CA VAL A 259 -20.58 -11.11 -0.38
C VAL A 259 -20.01 -11.83 0.83
N ASP A 260 -20.58 -13.00 1.15
CA ASP A 260 -20.18 -13.83 2.28
C ASP A 260 -20.13 -13.03 3.60
N ASN A 261 -18.92 -12.84 4.13
CA ASN A 261 -18.65 -12.13 5.38
C ASN A 261 -18.19 -10.69 5.18
N ALA A 262 -18.40 -10.11 4.00
CA ALA A 262 -17.97 -8.76 3.67
C ALA A 262 -19.15 -7.86 3.28
N LEU A 263 -19.15 -6.64 3.83
CA LEU A 263 -19.91 -5.52 3.27
C LEU A 263 -19.00 -4.78 2.31
N ALA A 264 -19.49 -4.43 1.13
CA ALA A 264 -18.68 -3.78 0.12
C ALA A 264 -19.40 -2.59 -0.53
N ILE A 265 -18.60 -1.67 -1.06
CA ILE A 265 -19.02 -0.70 -2.06
C ILE A 265 -18.05 -0.79 -3.24
N GLU A 266 -18.57 -0.67 -4.46
CA GLU A 266 -17.76 -0.73 -5.68
C GLU A 266 -18.22 0.22 -6.77
N GLY A 267 -17.29 0.64 -7.62
CA GLY A 267 -17.57 1.58 -8.70
C GLY A 267 -16.31 2.06 -9.39
N GLU A 268 -16.49 2.99 -10.33
CA GLU A 268 -15.37 3.62 -11.04
C GLU A 268 -14.51 4.43 -10.06
N LEU A 269 -13.19 4.31 -10.21
CA LEU A 269 -12.19 5.02 -9.40
C LEU A 269 -11.36 5.92 -10.32
N SER A 270 -11.27 7.21 -10.01
CA SER A 270 -10.38 8.10 -10.77
C SER A 270 -8.92 7.90 -10.38
N ILE A 271 -8.00 8.34 -11.25
CA ILE A 271 -6.55 8.38 -10.95
C ILE A 271 -6.28 9.25 -9.72
N ASP A 272 -6.99 10.38 -9.60
CA ASP A 272 -6.86 11.28 -8.45
C ASP A 272 -7.39 10.65 -7.16
N GLY A 273 -8.49 9.89 -7.25
CA GLY A 273 -9.03 9.11 -6.14
C GLY A 273 -8.03 8.06 -5.65
N LEU A 274 -7.46 7.27 -6.57
CA LEU A 274 -6.41 6.30 -6.22
C LEU A 274 -5.20 6.98 -5.57
N ARG A 275 -4.75 8.13 -6.10
CA ARG A 275 -3.62 8.88 -5.54
C ARG A 275 -3.88 9.32 -4.11
N LYS A 276 -5.07 9.87 -3.84
CA LYS A 276 -5.49 10.24 -2.48
C LYS A 276 -5.46 9.03 -1.55
N LEU A 277 -5.96 7.87 -1.99
CA LEU A 277 -5.96 6.65 -1.18
C LEU A 277 -4.54 6.15 -0.86
N LEU A 278 -3.63 6.19 -1.82
CA LEU A 278 -2.23 5.81 -1.58
C LEU A 278 -1.50 6.79 -0.65
N SER A 279 -1.86 8.07 -0.69
CA SER A 279 -1.26 9.08 0.20
C SER A 279 -1.60 8.85 1.67
N LEU A 280 -2.72 8.17 1.98
CA LEU A 280 -3.10 7.80 3.35
C LEU A 280 -2.12 6.83 4.01
N LEU A 281 -1.41 6.04 3.21
CA LEU A 281 -0.36 5.14 3.70
C LEU A 281 0.99 5.87 3.86
N HIS A 282 1.02 7.20 3.73
CA HIS A 282 2.23 8.02 3.67
C HIS A 282 3.30 7.47 2.72
N TYR A 283 2.83 6.84 1.65
CA TYR A 283 3.65 6.13 0.68
C TYR A 283 4.54 7.10 -0.12
N ASP A 284 5.86 7.01 0.07
CA ASP A 284 6.84 7.69 -0.77
C ASP A 284 7.93 6.73 -1.25
N VAL A 285 7.83 6.29 -2.50
CA VAL A 285 8.83 5.45 -3.18
C VAL A 285 9.96 6.21 -3.84
N SER A 286 10.11 7.52 -3.61
CA SER A 286 11.18 8.27 -4.26
C SER A 286 12.59 7.95 -3.82
N ASP A 287 12.77 7.12 -2.80
CA ASP A 287 14.05 6.47 -2.50
C ASP A 287 14.45 5.40 -3.53
N MET A 288 13.50 4.89 -4.33
CA MET A 288 13.73 3.78 -5.28
C MET A 288 13.99 4.25 -6.71
N VAL A 289 13.77 5.53 -7.01
CA VAL A 289 13.89 6.10 -8.36
C VAL A 289 14.52 7.49 -8.28
N ARG A 290 15.46 7.76 -9.18
CA ARG A 290 16.16 9.04 -9.30
C ARG A 290 15.19 10.21 -9.52
N SER A 291 15.38 11.31 -8.79
CA SER A 291 14.77 12.61 -9.14
C SER A 291 15.41 13.16 -10.43
N PRO A 292 14.63 13.56 -11.45
CA PRO A 292 15.16 14.00 -12.75
C PRO A 292 16.01 15.28 -12.72
N GLU A 293 16.06 16.00 -11.60
CA GLU A 293 16.78 17.28 -11.47
C GLU A 293 18.31 17.18 -11.61
N GLY A 294 18.90 15.97 -11.50
CA GLY A 294 20.36 15.79 -11.53
C GLY A 294 21.02 15.79 -12.92
N THR A 295 20.28 15.90 -14.03
CA THR A 295 20.88 15.79 -15.40
C THR A 295 21.05 17.13 -16.11
N LEU A 296 20.41 18.21 -15.65
CA LEU A 296 20.48 19.53 -16.31
C LEU A 296 21.68 20.41 -15.89
N ALA A 297 22.49 20.00 -14.90
CA ALA A 297 23.58 20.85 -14.38
C ALA A 297 24.98 20.58 -14.98
N ARG A 298 25.14 19.66 -15.94
CA ARG A 298 26.48 19.32 -16.51
C ARG A 298 26.74 19.75 -17.96
N ALA A 299 25.81 20.44 -18.60
CA ALA A 299 25.93 20.84 -20.00
C ALA A 299 26.18 22.34 -20.22
N THR A 300 27.07 22.97 -19.46
CA THR A 300 27.69 24.26 -19.86
C THR A 300 29.03 24.47 -19.13
N LYS A 301 30.12 23.93 -19.69
CA LYS A 301 31.44 24.54 -19.48
C LYS A 301 31.65 25.57 -20.59
N PRO A 302 31.86 26.87 -20.30
CA PRO A 302 32.24 27.83 -21.33
C PRO A 302 33.67 27.55 -21.80
N VAL A 303 33.85 27.55 -23.12
CA VAL A 303 35.15 27.52 -23.79
C VAL A 303 35.88 28.83 -23.47
N PRO A 304 37.16 28.81 -23.06
CA PRO A 304 37.91 30.04 -22.86
C PRO A 304 38.27 30.64 -24.22
N HIS A 305 37.92 31.91 -24.43
CA HIS A 305 38.44 32.69 -25.55
C HIS A 305 39.95 32.86 -25.40
N ALA A 306 40.70 32.37 -26.38
CA ALA A 306 42.08 32.75 -26.60
C ALA A 306 42.15 34.16 -27.22
N SER A 307 43.26 34.82 -26.91
CA SER A 307 43.64 36.22 -27.09
C SER A 307 43.39 36.86 -28.45
#